data_AF-A0A644RVB2-F1
#
_entry.id   AF-A0A644RVB2-F1
#
_cell.length_a   1.000
_cell.length_b   1.000
_cell.length_c   1.000
_cell.angle_alpha   90.00
_cell.angle_beta   90.00
_cell.angle_gamma   90.00
#
_symmetry.space_group_name_H-M   'P 1'
#
loop_
_entity.id
_entity.type
_entity.pdbx_description
1 polymer ?
#
loop_
_entity_poly.entity_id
_entity_poly.type
_entity_poly.pdbx_seq_one_letter_code
_entity_poly.pdbx_strand_id
1 'polypeptide(L)'
;NPRTLLLGAAAQFGIFATVLGALTLNYFGLISFTLPQAAAIGIIGGADGPTAIYLSGKLAPELLGAIAVAAYSYMALVPLIQPPIMKALTTETERKIRMVQLRTVSKREKILFPVVLLMLVALLLPDAAPLLGMFCFGNLMRESGVVERLSDTVQNGLINIVTIFLGLSV
;
A
#
# COMPACT_ATOMS: atom_id res chain seq x y z
N ASN A 1 10.56 11.42 -11.46
CA ASN A 1 9.58 12.38 -12.01
C ASN A 1 8.52 12.58 -10.94
N PRO A 2 8.52 13.67 -10.17
CA PRO A 2 7.60 13.85 -9.03
C PRO A 2 6.12 13.79 -9.40
N ARG A 3 5.77 14.05 -10.68
CA ARG A 3 4.39 13.98 -11.16
C ARG A 3 3.78 12.59 -11.05
N THR A 4 4.60 11.53 -10.97
CA THR A 4 4.10 10.16 -10.79
C THR A 4 3.43 9.93 -9.43
N LEU A 5 3.65 10.81 -8.44
CA LEU A 5 2.93 10.76 -7.17
C LEU A 5 1.42 10.96 -7.36
N LEU A 6 1.00 11.76 -8.34
CA LEU A 6 -0.42 11.98 -8.65
C LEU A 6 -1.07 10.73 -9.24
N LEU A 7 -0.32 9.92 -10.00
CA LEU A 7 -0.80 8.62 -10.47
C LEU A 7 -1.03 7.68 -9.27
N GLY A 8 -0.14 7.74 -8.27
CA GLY A 8 -0.31 7.02 -7.01
C GLY A 8 -1.57 7.46 -6.23
N ALA A 9 -1.87 8.77 -6.20
CA ALA A 9 -3.09 9.28 -5.58
C ALA A 9 -4.35 8.75 -6.29
N ALA A 10 -4.38 8.76 -7.62
CA ALA A 10 -5.48 8.21 -8.39
C ALA A 10 -5.61 6.69 -8.23
N ALA A 11 -4.49 5.97 -8.07
CA ALA A 11 -4.51 4.52 -7.86
C ALA A 11 -5.24 4.11 -6.56
N GLN A 12 -5.25 4.97 -5.54
CA GLN A 12 -5.98 4.72 -4.30
C GLN A 12 -7.52 4.85 -4.44
N PHE A 13 -8.02 5.34 -5.58
CA PHE A 13 -9.46 5.39 -5.84
C PHE A 13 -10.13 4.01 -5.73
N GLY A 14 -9.40 2.93 -6.05
CA GLY A 14 -9.88 1.56 -5.90
C GLY A 14 -10.38 1.25 -4.49
N ILE A 15 -9.72 1.77 -3.44
CA ILE A 15 -10.15 1.61 -2.05
C ILE A 15 -11.55 2.18 -1.85
N PHE A 16 -11.75 3.44 -2.22
CA PHE A 16 -13.02 4.14 -2.04
C PHE A 16 -14.14 3.50 -2.86
N ALA A 17 -13.85 3.08 -4.09
CA ALA A 17 -14.81 2.36 -4.92
C ALA A 17 -15.24 1.03 -4.28
N THR A 18 -14.31 0.28 -3.69
CA THR A 18 -14.61 -0.97 -2.97
C THR A 18 -15.45 -0.72 -1.72
N VAL A 19 -15.15 0.33 -0.94
CA VAL A 19 -15.98 0.72 0.23
C VAL A 19 -17.42 1.04 -0.20
N LEU A 20 -17.59 1.85 -1.26
CA LEU A 20 -18.90 2.18 -1.80
C LEU A 20 -19.63 0.93 -2.30
N GLY A 21 -18.92 0.01 -2.95
CA GLY A 21 -19.46 -1.29 -3.36
C GLY A 21 -19.97 -2.12 -2.18
N ALA A 22 -19.19 -2.22 -1.11
CA ALA A 22 -19.58 -2.96 0.10
C ALA A 22 -20.81 -2.33 0.79
N LEU A 23 -20.86 -0.99 0.90
CA LEU A 23 -22.02 -0.29 1.45
C LEU A 23 -23.26 -0.43 0.56
N THR A 24 -23.08 -0.48 -0.75
CA THR A 24 -24.18 -0.70 -1.71
C THR A 24 -24.74 -2.11 -1.60
N LEU A 25 -23.88 -3.13 -1.42
CA LEU A 25 -24.32 -4.52 -1.15
C LEU A 25 -25.16 -4.61 0.14
N ASN A 26 -24.79 -3.84 1.16
CA ASN A 26 -25.57 -3.70 2.39
C ASN A 26 -26.90 -2.99 2.15
N TYR A 27 -26.92 -1.91 1.38
CA TYR A 27 -28.14 -1.17 1.04
C TYR A 27 -29.16 -2.05 0.30
N PHE A 28 -28.70 -2.91 -0.62
CA PHE A 28 -29.57 -3.87 -1.32
C PHE A 28 -29.98 -5.09 -0.50
N GLY A 29 -29.55 -5.18 0.77
CA GLY A 29 -29.93 -6.27 1.68
C GLY A 29 -29.36 -7.64 1.30
N LEU A 30 -28.35 -7.70 0.42
CA LEU A 30 -27.73 -8.95 0.02
C LEU A 30 -26.81 -9.50 1.11
N ILE A 31 -25.98 -8.62 1.69
CA ILE A 31 -24.99 -8.96 2.70
C ILE A 31 -24.86 -7.79 3.66
N SER A 32 -24.96 -8.02 4.96
CA SER A 32 -24.87 -6.95 5.95
C SER A 32 -23.42 -6.58 6.24
N PHE A 33 -23.00 -5.38 5.83
CA PHE A 33 -21.70 -4.81 6.16
C PHE A 33 -21.87 -3.53 6.97
N THR A 34 -21.24 -3.50 8.14
CA THR A 34 -21.08 -2.25 8.91
C THR A 34 -20.04 -1.35 8.22
N LEU A 35 -20.05 -0.05 8.53
CA LEU A 35 -19.07 0.90 7.97
C LEU A 35 -17.61 0.50 8.29
N PRO A 36 -17.25 0.08 9.52
CA PRO A 36 -15.88 -0.37 9.82
C PRO A 36 -15.46 -1.60 9.00
N GLN A 37 -16.37 -2.55 8.79
CA GLN A 37 -16.12 -3.74 7.96
C GLN A 37 -15.94 -3.37 6.49
N ALA A 38 -16.82 -2.52 5.95
CA ALA A 38 -16.70 -2.02 4.59
C ALA A 38 -15.38 -1.26 4.37
N ALA A 39 -14.96 -0.44 5.35
CA ALA A 39 -13.68 0.25 5.32
C ALA A 39 -12.48 -0.72 5.33
N ALA A 40 -12.53 -1.76 6.16
CA ALA A 40 -11.49 -2.80 6.20
C ALA A 40 -11.37 -3.58 4.88
N ILE A 41 -12.51 -3.95 4.26
CA ILE A 41 -12.55 -4.61 2.95
C ILE A 41 -11.98 -3.68 1.86
N GLY A 42 -12.27 -2.38 1.94
CA GLY A 42 -11.81 -1.39 0.98
C GLY A 42 -10.29 -1.37 0.79
N ILE A 43 -9.51 -1.55 1.86
CA ILE A 43 -8.03 -1.44 1.81
C ILE A 43 -7.40 -2.48 0.88
N ILE A 44 -8.07 -3.59 0.59
CA ILE A 44 -7.62 -4.56 -0.42
C ILE A 44 -7.35 -3.87 -1.77
N GLY A 45 -8.15 -2.87 -2.14
CA GLY A 45 -7.99 -2.08 -3.35
C GLY A 45 -6.69 -1.27 -3.43
N GLY A 46 -6.01 -1.06 -2.30
CA GLY A 46 -4.69 -0.42 -2.24
C GLY A 46 -3.52 -1.35 -2.60
N ALA A 47 -3.78 -2.67 -2.68
CA ALA A 47 -2.79 -3.71 -2.97
C ALA A 47 -1.56 -3.68 -2.04
N ASP A 48 -1.77 -3.38 -0.76
CA ASP A 48 -0.74 -3.35 0.28
C ASP A 48 -1.13 -4.26 1.47
N GLY A 49 -0.54 -5.45 1.51
CA GLY A 49 -0.85 -6.50 2.49
C GLY A 49 -0.64 -6.08 3.95
N PRO A 50 0.57 -5.63 4.35
CA PRO A 50 0.82 -5.16 5.72
C PRO A 50 -0.15 -4.08 6.20
N THR A 51 -0.52 -3.12 5.35
CA THR A 51 -1.48 -2.07 5.70
C THR A 51 -2.91 -2.61 5.79
N ALA A 52 -3.31 -3.52 4.90
CA ALA A 52 -4.61 -4.18 4.96
C ALA A 52 -4.79 -4.99 6.25
N ILE A 53 -3.78 -5.76 6.64
CA ILE A 53 -3.75 -6.51 7.91
C ILE A 53 -3.83 -5.56 9.10
N TYR A 54 -3.06 -4.46 9.09
CA TYR A 54 -3.06 -3.48 10.17
C TYR A 54 -4.43 -2.82 10.37
N LEU A 55 -5.07 -2.35 9.28
CA LEU A 55 -6.33 -1.64 9.39
C LEU A 55 -7.48 -2.59 9.73
N SER A 56 -7.51 -3.78 9.13
CA SER A 56 -8.53 -4.80 9.45
C SER A 56 -8.40 -5.27 10.90
N GLY A 57 -7.19 -5.47 11.42
CA GLY A 57 -6.97 -5.79 12.83
C GLY A 57 -7.44 -4.70 13.81
N LYS A 58 -7.63 -3.46 13.36
CA LYS A 58 -8.20 -2.37 14.17
C LYS A 58 -9.69 -2.14 13.95
N LEU A 59 -10.19 -2.30 12.73
CA LEU A 59 -11.57 -1.95 12.36
C LEU A 59 -12.52 -3.14 12.34
N ALA A 60 -12.07 -4.31 11.90
CA ALA A 60 -12.86 -5.53 11.76
C ALA A 60 -12.00 -6.78 11.99
N PRO A 61 -11.56 -7.04 13.24
CA PRO A 61 -10.68 -8.17 13.55
C PRO A 61 -11.27 -9.53 13.14
N GLU A 62 -12.60 -9.66 13.17
CA GLU A 62 -13.33 -10.85 12.78
C GLU A 62 -13.27 -11.15 11.27
N LEU A 63 -12.92 -10.16 10.43
CA LEU A 63 -12.76 -10.31 8.98
C LEU A 63 -11.29 -10.41 8.55
N LEU A 64 -10.33 -10.31 9.48
CA LEU A 64 -8.90 -10.26 9.22
C LEU A 64 -8.44 -11.40 8.30
N GLY A 65 -8.79 -12.65 8.64
CA GLY A 65 -8.37 -13.83 7.87
C GLY A 65 -8.84 -13.78 6.42
N ALA A 66 -10.11 -13.48 6.19
CA ALA A 66 -10.67 -13.38 4.84
C ALA A 66 -10.04 -12.24 4.03
N ILE A 67 -9.84 -11.07 4.67
CA ILE A 67 -9.21 -9.90 4.04
C ILE A 67 -7.76 -10.20 3.66
N ALA A 68 -6.99 -10.81 4.56
CA ALA A 68 -5.57 -11.11 4.32
C ALA A 68 -5.39 -12.15 3.20
N VAL A 69 -6.18 -13.23 3.22
CA VAL A 69 -6.16 -14.24 2.16
C VAL A 69 -6.51 -13.62 0.80
N ALA A 70 -7.59 -12.83 0.75
CA ALA A 70 -7.99 -12.14 -0.47
C ALA A 70 -6.92 -11.16 -0.96
N ALA A 71 -6.32 -10.38 -0.06
CA ALA A 71 -5.29 -9.40 -0.40
C ALA A 71 -4.09 -10.06 -1.09
N TYR A 72 -3.47 -11.07 -0.50
CA TYR A 72 -2.30 -11.74 -1.10
C TYR A 72 -2.66 -12.52 -2.36
N SER A 73 -3.84 -13.14 -2.40
CA SER A 73 -4.31 -13.86 -3.59
C SER A 73 -4.52 -12.90 -4.77
N TYR A 74 -5.17 -11.76 -4.55
CA TYR A 74 -5.42 -10.76 -5.60
C TYR A 74 -4.16 -10.02 -6.02
N MET A 75 -3.22 -9.76 -5.09
CA MET A 75 -1.90 -9.24 -5.44
C MET A 75 -1.13 -10.19 -6.38
N ALA A 76 -1.21 -11.50 -6.15
CA ALA A 76 -0.60 -12.50 -7.04
C ALA A 76 -1.29 -12.57 -8.42
N LEU A 77 -2.55 -12.15 -8.52
CA LEU A 77 -3.33 -12.13 -9.76
C LEU A 77 -3.15 -10.84 -10.57
N VAL A 78 -2.35 -9.87 -10.11
CA VAL A 78 -2.06 -8.63 -10.86
C VAL A 78 -1.57 -8.90 -12.30
N PRO A 79 -0.66 -9.87 -12.57
CA PRO A 79 -0.25 -10.18 -13.94
C PRO A 79 -1.39 -10.70 -14.84
N LEU A 80 -2.46 -11.24 -14.25
CA LEU A 80 -3.63 -11.71 -14.98
C LEU A 80 -4.64 -10.58 -15.19
N ILE A 81 -4.86 -9.75 -14.18
CA ILE A 81 -5.90 -8.70 -14.18
C ILE A 81 -5.43 -7.43 -14.89
N GLN A 82 -4.20 -6.98 -14.63
CA GLN A 82 -3.71 -5.68 -15.10
C GLN A 82 -3.53 -5.61 -16.63
N PRO A 83 -2.92 -6.59 -17.32
CA PRO A 83 -2.69 -6.47 -18.76
C PRO A 83 -3.97 -6.39 -19.61
N PRO A 84 -5.04 -7.15 -19.34
CA PRO A 84 -6.32 -6.97 -20.04
C PRO A 84 -6.92 -5.58 -19.87
N ILE A 85 -6.87 -5.00 -18.66
CA ILE A 85 -7.36 -3.63 -18.41
C ILE A 85 -6.55 -2.61 -19.19
N MET A 86 -5.21 -2.74 -19.19
CA MET A 86 -4.34 -1.90 -20.00
C MET A 86 -4.67 -2.02 -21.49
N LYS A 87 -4.96 -3.24 -21.96
CA LYS A 87 -5.36 -3.48 -23.35
C LYS A 87 -6.69 -2.82 -23.72
N ALA A 88 -7.64 -2.77 -22.78
CA ALA A 88 -8.96 -2.20 -22.98
C ALA A 88 -9.00 -0.67 -22.92
N LEU A 89 -8.19 -0.04 -22.07
CA LEU A 89 -8.28 1.42 -21.79
C LEU A 89 -7.23 2.27 -22.51
N THR A 90 -6.07 1.72 -22.86
CA THR A 90 -4.99 2.52 -23.50
C THR A 90 -4.91 2.25 -24.99
N THR A 91 -4.45 3.22 -25.77
CA THR A 91 -4.25 3.09 -27.22
C THR A 91 -2.83 2.63 -27.55
N GLU A 92 -2.61 2.11 -28.77
CA GLU A 92 -1.26 1.74 -29.21
C GLU A 92 -0.28 2.92 -29.29
N THR A 93 -0.78 4.10 -29.62
CA THR A 93 0.01 5.33 -29.73
C THR A 93 0.53 5.75 -28.37
N GLU A 94 -0.31 5.72 -27.32
CA GLU A 94 0.08 6.00 -25.93
C GLU A 94 1.12 4.99 -25.41
N ARG A 95 0.96 3.70 -25.72
CA ARG A 95 1.90 2.65 -25.28
C ARG A 95 3.30 2.78 -25.89
N LYS A 96 3.43 3.48 -27.03
CA LYS A 96 4.71 3.69 -27.74
C LYS A 96 5.41 5.00 -27.34
N ILE A 97 4.86 5.77 -26.40
CA ILE A 97 5.48 6.99 -25.88
C ILE A 97 6.85 6.64 -25.24
N ARG A 98 7.91 7.34 -25.68
CA ARG A 98 9.26 7.17 -25.13
C ARG A 98 9.38 7.89 -23.79
N MET A 99 9.64 7.12 -22.73
CA MET A 99 9.94 7.68 -21.42
C MET A 99 11.36 8.24 -21.40
N VAL A 100 11.51 9.51 -21.01
CA VAL A 100 12.82 10.14 -20.80
C VAL A 100 13.52 9.52 -19.59
N GLN A 101 14.86 9.44 -19.65
CA GLN A 101 15.65 9.03 -18.50
C GLN A 101 15.36 9.92 -17.30
N LEU A 102 15.24 9.29 -16.14
CA LEU A 102 14.95 10.01 -14.90
C LEU A 102 16.19 10.82 -14.50
N ARG A 103 15.96 11.98 -13.87
CA ARG A 103 17.05 12.76 -13.28
C ARG A 103 17.83 11.93 -12.27
N THR A 104 19.13 12.18 -12.15
CA THR A 104 19.92 11.66 -11.04
C THR A 104 19.45 12.32 -9.74
N VAL A 105 19.08 11.49 -8.77
CA VAL A 105 18.64 11.96 -7.45
C VAL A 105 19.86 12.00 -6.54
N SER A 106 20.13 13.17 -5.94
CA SER A 106 21.28 13.33 -5.06
C SER A 106 21.13 12.47 -3.79
N LYS A 107 22.25 12.03 -3.20
CA LYS A 107 22.22 11.24 -1.97
C LYS A 107 21.52 12.00 -0.83
N ARG A 108 21.73 13.31 -0.74
CA ARG A 108 21.07 14.18 0.23
C ARG A 108 19.56 14.21 0.04
N GLU A 109 19.07 14.30 -1.20
CA GLU A 109 17.64 14.28 -1.50
C GLU A 109 16.98 12.97 -1.06
N LYS A 110 17.64 11.82 -1.28
CA LYS A 110 17.13 10.52 -0.82
C LYS A 110 17.04 10.42 0.70
N ILE A 111 18.01 10.99 1.43
CA ILE A 111 18.03 10.98 2.90
C ILE A 111 16.98 11.94 3.48
N LEU A 112 16.82 13.13 2.90
CA LEU A 112 15.85 14.11 3.38
C LEU A 112 14.40 13.73 3.04
N PHE A 113 14.17 12.99 1.96
CA PHE A 113 12.83 12.59 1.53
C PHE A 113 11.97 11.95 2.63
N PRO A 114 12.40 10.87 3.33
CA PRO A 114 11.60 10.26 4.39
C PRO A 114 11.37 11.20 5.59
N VAL A 115 12.30 12.11 5.89
CA VAL A 115 12.15 13.07 6.99
C VAL A 115 11.10 14.13 6.65
N VAL A 116 11.15 14.69 5.45
CA VAL A 116 10.17 15.66 4.97
C VAL A 116 8.80 15.01 4.85
N LEU A 117 8.73 13.77 4.34
CA LEU A 117 7.49 13.00 4.26
C LEU A 117 6.88 12.77 5.65
N LEU A 118 7.69 12.35 6.63
CA LEU A 118 7.21 12.14 7.99
C LEU A 118 6.70 13.44 8.64
N MET A 119 7.41 14.55 8.49
CA MET A 119 6.95 15.85 9.01
C MET A 119 5.62 16.28 8.36
N LEU A 120 5.47 16.07 7.05
CA LEU A 120 4.24 16.39 6.33
C LEU A 120 3.06 15.52 6.80
N VAL A 121 3.30 14.23 7.05
CA VAL A 121 2.31 13.31 7.62
C VAL A 121 1.93 13.72 9.03
N ALA A 122 2.90 14.04 9.89
CA ALA A 122 2.64 14.48 11.26
C ALA A 122 1.80 15.76 11.34
N LEU A 123 1.96 16.67 10.37
CA LEU A 123 1.21 17.92 10.29
C LEU A 123 -0.19 17.76 9.69
N LEU A 124 -0.35 16.94 8.64
CA LEU A 124 -1.61 16.86 7.88
C LEU A 124 -2.50 15.68 8.25
N LEU A 125 -1.93 14.54 8.61
CA LEU A 125 -2.67 13.30 8.90
C LEU A 125 -1.94 12.45 9.96
N PRO A 126 -2.03 12.83 11.24
CA PRO A 126 -1.30 12.17 12.32
C PRO A 126 -1.70 10.70 12.52
N ASP A 127 -2.93 10.32 12.16
CA ASP A 127 -3.39 8.92 12.26
C ASP A 127 -2.61 7.96 11.35
N ALA A 128 -2.02 8.47 10.26
CA ALA A 128 -1.15 7.69 9.37
C ALA A 128 0.31 7.65 9.84
N ALA A 129 0.68 8.42 10.87
CA ALA A 129 2.06 8.52 11.36
C ALA A 129 2.66 7.18 11.81
N PRO A 130 1.93 6.25 12.47
CA PRO A 130 2.50 4.95 12.83
C PRO A 130 2.91 4.12 11.60
N LEU A 131 2.12 4.14 10.54
CA LEU A 131 2.39 3.39 9.31
C LEU A 131 3.53 4.04 8.51
N LEU A 132 3.34 5.32 8.15
CA LEU A 132 4.30 6.04 7.31
C LEU A 132 5.60 6.35 8.06
N GLY A 133 5.57 6.46 9.38
CA GLY A 133 6.76 6.62 10.21
C GLY A 133 7.64 5.37 10.24
N MET A 134 7.05 4.19 10.44
CA MET A 134 7.81 2.94 10.37
C MET A 134 8.34 2.68 8.96
N PHE A 135 7.57 3.03 7.92
CA PHE A 135 8.03 3.01 6.53
C PHE A 135 9.22 3.97 6.30
N CYS A 136 9.11 5.22 6.75
CA CYS A 136 10.16 6.23 6.61
C CYS A 136 11.42 5.86 7.39
N PHE A 137 11.28 5.21 8.54
CA PHE A 137 12.40 4.72 9.32
C PHE A 137 13.18 3.63 8.57
N GLY A 138 12.47 2.65 7.97
CA GLY A 138 13.09 1.66 7.08
C GLY A 138 13.82 2.30 5.89
N ASN A 139 13.19 3.30 5.26
CA ASN A 139 13.79 4.05 4.16
C ASN A 139 15.05 4.80 4.61
N LEU A 140 15.01 5.48 5.75
CA LEU A 140 16.15 6.22 6.29
C LEU A 140 17.32 5.29 6.65
N MET A 141 17.06 4.11 7.22
CA MET A 141 18.12 3.12 7.50
C MET A 141 18.83 2.69 6.20
N ARG A 142 18.07 2.43 5.14
CA ARG A 142 18.60 2.06 3.83
C ARG A 142 19.38 3.21 3.17
N GLU A 143 18.85 4.43 3.24
CA GLU A 143 19.45 5.58 2.56
C GLU A 143 20.55 6.27 3.37
N SER A 144 20.62 6.09 4.68
CA SER A 144 21.65 6.72 5.53
C SER A 144 23.06 6.14 5.27
N GLY A 145 23.16 4.84 4.99
CA GLY A 145 24.44 4.17 4.68
C GLY A 145 25.40 4.01 5.86
N VAL A 146 25.04 4.49 7.06
CA VAL A 146 25.86 4.34 8.28
C VAL A 146 25.37 3.21 9.19
N VAL A 147 24.23 2.61 8.85
CA VAL A 147 23.56 1.56 9.64
C VAL A 147 23.34 0.28 8.81
N GLU A 148 24.33 -0.10 7.99
CA GLU A 148 24.24 -1.26 7.08
C GLU A 148 23.77 -2.53 7.81
N ARG A 149 24.39 -2.87 8.95
CA ARG A 149 24.00 -4.03 9.76
C ARG A 149 22.52 -4.01 10.18
N LEU A 150 21.98 -2.84 10.54
CA LEU A 150 20.58 -2.72 10.92
C LEU A 150 19.67 -2.84 9.70
N SER A 151 19.99 -2.15 8.61
CA SER A 151 19.23 -2.23 7.36
C SER A 151 19.16 -3.68 6.85
N ASP A 152 20.29 -4.40 6.87
CA ASP A 152 20.39 -5.80 6.46
C ASP A 152 19.62 -6.74 7.38
N THR A 153 19.68 -6.49 8.70
CA THR A 153 18.92 -7.28 9.66
C THR A 153 17.42 -7.07 9.47
N VAL A 154 16.97 -5.84 9.23
CA VAL A 154 15.56 -5.50 9.05
C VAL A 154 14.98 -6.13 7.78
N GLN A 155 15.68 -6.02 6.64
CA GLN A 155 15.19 -6.53 5.35
C GLN A 155 15.30 -8.04 5.19
N ASN A 156 16.09 -8.72 6.03
CA ASN A 156 16.29 -10.16 5.96
C ASN A 156 15.82 -10.85 7.26
N GLY A 157 16.64 -10.84 8.30
CA GLY A 157 16.42 -11.63 9.50
C GLY A 157 15.10 -11.29 10.21
N LEU A 158 14.87 -10.00 10.46
CA LEU A 158 13.70 -9.54 11.20
C LEU A 158 12.40 -9.74 10.40
N ILE A 159 12.36 -9.34 9.13
CA ILE A 159 11.15 -9.47 8.32
C ILE A 159 10.75 -10.94 8.16
N ASN A 160 11.71 -11.86 8.00
CA ASN A 160 11.42 -13.29 7.89
C ASN A 160 10.80 -13.85 9.17
N ILE A 161 11.33 -13.48 10.35
CA ILE A 161 10.79 -13.93 11.64
C ILE A 161 9.38 -13.37 11.85
N VAL A 162 9.20 -12.06 11.68
CA VAL A 162 7.91 -11.40 11.91
C VAL A 162 6.85 -11.89 10.92
N THR A 163 7.23 -12.15 9.66
CA THR A 163 6.31 -12.69 8.64
C THR A 163 5.80 -14.07 9.01
N ILE A 164 6.63 -14.94 9.58
CA ILE A 164 6.20 -16.27 10.04
C ILE A 164 5.16 -16.14 11.16
N PHE A 165 5.44 -15.32 12.18
CA PHE A 165 4.49 -15.11 13.28
C PHE A 165 3.21 -14.44 12.81
N LEU A 166 3.30 -13.46 11.92
CA LEU A 166 2.13 -12.81 11.34
C LEU A 166 1.29 -13.80 10.54
N GLY A 167 1.93 -14.61 9.69
CA GLY A 167 1.25 -15.62 8.87
C GLY A 167 0.57 -16.73 9.66
N LEU A 168 1.09 -17.07 10.86
CA LEU A 168 0.44 -18.01 11.77
C LEU A 168 -0.67 -17.37 12.62
N SER A 169 -0.63 -16.04 12.79
CA SER A 169 -1.60 -15.30 13.61
C SER A 169 -2.83 -14.86 12.81
N VAL A 170 -2.69 -14.75 11.48
CA VAL A 170 -3.77 -14.49 10.51
C VAL A 170 -4.52 -15.79 10.23
#